data_AF-A0A382T0E3-F1
#
_entry.id   AF-A0A382T0E3-F1
#
_cell.length_a   1.000
_cell.length_b   1.000
_cell.length_c   1.000
_cell.angle_alpha   90.00
_cell.angle_beta   90.00
_cell.angle_gamma   90.00
#
_symmetry.space_group_name_H-M   'P 1'
#
loop_
_entity.id
_entity.type
_entity.pdbx_description
1 polymer ?
#
loop_
_entity_poly.entity_id
_entity_poly.type
_entity_poly.pdbx_seq_one_letter_code
_entity_poly.pdbx_strand_id
1 'polypeptide(L)' 'MDNIITIDGPSGVGKGTLAMSLATKLKWNYLNSGSLYRILAYLSDQQ' A
#
# COMPACT_ATOMS: atom_id res chain seq x y z
N MET A 1 10.98 18.41 1.59
CA MET A 1 10.23 17.15 1.65
C MET A 1 10.39 16.50 0.30
N ASP A 2 10.82 15.25 0.25
CA ASP A 2 10.81 14.50 -1.00
C ASP A 2 9.37 14.37 -1.52
N ASN A 3 9.22 14.13 -2.82
CA ASN A 3 7.90 13.98 -3.45
C ASN A 3 7.18 12.74 -2.91
N ILE A 4 5.90 12.88 -2.54
CA ILE A 4 5.04 11.79 -2.05
C ILE A 4 3.80 11.70 -2.94
N ILE A 5 3.41 10.47 -3.32
CA ILE A 5 2.18 10.18 -4.07
C ILE A 5 1.31 9.25 -3.24
N THR A 6 0.04 9.61 -3.05
CA THR A 6 -0.98 8.77 -2.40
C THR A 6 -1.97 8.23 -3.44
N ILE A 7 -2.44 7.00 -3.24
CA ILE A 7 -3.41 6.34 -4.14
C ILE A 7 -4.51 5.73 -3.27
N ASP A 8 -5.68 6.37 -3.27
CA ASP A 8 -6.82 6.01 -2.43
C ASP A 8 -8.05 5.57 -3.25
N GLY A 9 -8.99 4.90 -2.58
CA GLY A 9 -10.22 4.38 -3.20
C GLY A 9 -10.72 3.07 -2.58
N PRO A 10 -11.89 2.55 -3.00
CA PRO A 10 -12.51 1.37 -2.42
C PRO A 10 -11.66 0.09 -2.51
N SER A 11 -11.99 -0.95 -1.73
CA SER A 11 -11.32 -2.25 -1.87
C SER A 11 -11.57 -2.85 -3.26
N GLY A 12 -10.61 -3.62 -3.78
CA GLY A 12 -10.75 -4.33 -5.06
C GLY A 12 -10.52 -3.50 -6.34
N VAL A 13 -10.42 -2.16 -6.28
CA VAL A 13 -10.27 -1.31 -7.49
C VAL A 13 -8.86 -1.27 -8.11
N GLY A 14 -7.93 -2.12 -7.64
CA GLY A 14 -6.58 -2.22 -8.21
C GLY A 14 -5.54 -1.21 -7.72
N LYS A 15 -5.80 -0.47 -6.62
CA LYS A 15 -4.89 0.57 -6.07
C LYS A 15 -3.46 0.08 -5.83
N GLY A 16 -3.31 -1.07 -5.18
CA GLY A 16 -1.99 -1.63 -4.87
C GLY A 16 -1.22 -2.00 -6.13
N THR A 17 -1.91 -2.51 -7.15
CA THR A 17 -1.33 -2.81 -8.47
C THR A 17 -0.85 -1.55 -9.17
N LEU A 18 -1.69 -0.50 -9.20
CA LEU A 18 -1.33 0.79 -9.78
C LEU A 18 -0.15 1.43 -9.04
N ALA A 19 -0.19 1.44 -7.70
CA ALA A 19 0.84 2.02 -6.86
C ALA A 19 2.21 1.32 -7.03
N MET A 20 2.22 -0.01 -7.07
CA MET A 20 3.43 -0.79 -7.33
C MET A 20 3.99 -0.51 -8.74
N SER A 21 3.12 -0.46 -9.76
CA SER A 21 3.52 -0.15 -11.14
C SER A 21 4.13 1.25 -11.25
N LEU A 22 3.53 2.24 -10.59
CA LEU A 22 4.03 3.61 -10.55
C LEU A 22 5.37 3.71 -9.81
N ALA A 23 5.49 3.09 -8.63
CA ALA A 23 6.73 3.06 -7.86
C ALA A 23 7.88 2.42 -8.65
N THR A 24 7.60 1.32 -9.37
CA THR A 24 8.57 0.65 -10.26
C THR A 24 9.04 1.59 -11.38
N LYS A 25 8.10 2.27 -12.05
CA LYS A 25 8.43 3.22 -13.13
C LYS A 25 9.24 4.42 -12.66
N LEU A 26 8.93 4.94 -11.47
CA LEU A 26 9.60 6.10 -10.89
C LEU A 26 10.90 5.73 -10.15
N LYS A 27 11.16 4.43 -9.92
CA LYS A 27 12.22 3.93 -9.03
C LYS A 27 12.09 4.46 -7.60
N TRP A 28 10.85 4.54 -7.12
CA TRP A 28 10.53 5.03 -5.78
C TRP A 28 10.20 3.89 -4.83
N ASN A 29 10.30 4.16 -3.54
CA ASN A 29 9.85 3.24 -2.50
C ASN A 29 8.31 3.11 -2.54
N TYR A 30 7.82 1.91 -2.27
CA TYR A 30 6.39 1.60 -2.21
C TYR A 30 5.98 1.20 -0.78
N LEU A 31 4.91 1.79 -0.27
CA LEU A 31 4.32 1.47 1.02
C LEU A 31 2.85 1.05 0.83
N ASN A 32 2.50 -0.16 1.28
CA ASN A 32 1.13 -0.68 1.26
C ASN A 32 0.51 -0.64 2.67
N SER A 33 -0.19 0.44 2.99
CA SER A 33 -0.89 0.61 4.28
C SER A 33 -1.89 -0.53 4.55
N GLY A 34 -2.62 -0.99 3.53
CA GLY A 34 -3.60 -2.06 3.69
C GLY A 34 -2.98 -3.40 4.12
N SER A 35 -1.75 -3.71 3.69
CA SER A 35 -1.06 -4.92 4.15
C SER A 35 -0.59 -4.80 5.60
N LEU A 36 -0.16 -3.61 6.03
CA LEU A 36 0.21 -3.35 7.42
C LEU A 36 -0.99 -3.54 8.36
N TYR A 37 -2.16 -3.01 8.00
CA TYR A 37 -3.36 -3.21 8.82
C TYR A 37 -3.80 -4.67 8.87
N ARG A 38 -3.69 -5.42 7.76
CA ARG A 38 -4.03 -6.85 7.74
C ARG A 38 -3.12 -7.70 8.61
N ILE A 39 -1.79 -7.47 8.56
CA ILE A 39 -0.87 -8.24 9.39
C ILE A 39 -1.03 -7.88 10.86
N LEU A 40 -1.28 -6.61 11.18
CA LEU A 40 -1.58 -6.18 12.55
C LEU A 40 -2.84 -6.87 13.06
N ALA A 41 -3.94 -6.85 12.29
CA ALA A 41 -5.19 -7.51 12.67
C ALA A 41 -4.99 -9.02 12.88
N TYR A 42 -4.24 -9.68 11.99
CA TYR A 42 -3.92 -11.09 12.14
C TYR A 42 -3.15 -11.37 13.44
N LEU A 43 -2.10 -10.59 13.74
CA LEU A 43 -1.32 -10.78 14.96
C LEU A 43 -2.12 -10.49 16.24
N SER A 44 -3.04 -9.53 16.20
CA SER A 44 -3.93 -9.23 17.33
C SER A 44 -4.95 -10.32 17.61
N ASP A 45 -5.40 -11.04 16.58
CA ASP A 45 -6.40 -12.13 16.69
C ASP A 45 -5.79 -13.46 17.12
N GLN A 46 -4.46 -13.59 17.09
CA GLN A 46 -3.73 -14.81 17.50
C GLN A 46 -3.30 -14.78 18.99
N GLN A 47 -3.83 -13.85 19.80
CA GLN A 47 -3.69 -13.83 21.26
C GLN A 47 -4.81 -14.63 21.93
#